data_AF-A0ABD0JWC0-F1
#
_entry.id   AF-A0ABD0JWC0-F1
#
_cell.length_a   1.000
_cell.length_b   1.000
_cell.length_c   1.000
_cell.angle_alpha   90.00
_cell.angle_beta   90.00
_cell.angle_gamma   90.00
#
_symmetry.space_group_name_H-M   'P 1'
#
loop_
_entity.id
_entity.type
_entity.pdbx_description
1 polymer ?
#
loop_
_entity_poly.entity_id
_entity_poly.type
_entity_poly.pdbx_seq_one_letter_code
_entity_poly.pdbx_strand_id
1 'polypeptide(L)'
;MVTALWMVTLLGLLAEQGQCILYVGQRILYLGQRVLGAGQCILYVGQRILQVGQCALKLASYYSDHMVLQRGPQRAVIWGTASTEGDTVTVMNSTAEIQAATSFNTIRFMASQYTKSNTPMETLDVAQRWTLPTQQSLADFSAVCFLFAESLQPHLNYPLGLVESSWGGTSIEAWSPPEAIHACPVVTHGQEPYVVNYNVHSGSVSKPSCCPHAPEVLWNSKIYPLLEMTIFGALWYQGETNADHTAEYSCQMEALVREWRKQFNSHSMGETRADFPFGYVQLAGYRDDDSVGGFPALRWSQTANHGYSPNPDLPNTFMAVAMDLPDYTSPYDPIHPRYKQDVAQRLTLGALHVAYGHDDVDFQGPFPSGFATDDAQHTLTIEYDHGHTPLDIRSNDGFEVCCQQNQCGDFNPWTAAPITGHDASHVTVSYAGCGSRHPVGLRYAWRTSPCDLKQCAVYAADSDLPAPPYVTKSL
;
A
#
# COMPACT_ATOMS: atom_id res chain seq x y z
N MET A 1 90.52 -54.24 18.09
CA MET A 1 89.55 -54.30 16.96
C MET A 1 88.15 -54.73 17.39
N VAL A 2 87.99 -55.69 18.32
CA VAL A 2 86.65 -56.19 18.73
C VAL A 2 85.82 -55.20 19.56
N THR A 3 86.43 -54.36 20.39
CA THR A 3 85.72 -53.37 21.23
C THR A 3 85.16 -52.17 20.45
N ALA A 4 85.82 -51.77 19.36
CA ALA A 4 85.35 -50.67 18.50
C ALA A 4 84.11 -51.07 17.68
N LEU A 5 84.02 -52.34 17.26
CA LEU A 5 82.85 -52.85 16.52
C LEU A 5 81.59 -52.81 17.39
N TRP A 6 81.68 -53.23 18.67
CA TRP A 6 80.54 -53.23 19.59
C TRP A 6 79.98 -51.83 19.87
N MET A 7 80.86 -50.84 20.06
CA MET A 7 80.41 -49.44 20.24
C MET A 7 79.69 -48.89 19.01
N VAL A 8 80.14 -49.21 17.80
CA VAL A 8 79.48 -48.76 16.55
C VAL A 8 78.10 -49.41 16.38
N THR A 9 77.96 -50.70 16.68
CA THR A 9 76.63 -51.37 16.69
C THR A 9 75.70 -50.81 17.76
N LEU A 10 76.20 -50.53 18.97
CA LEU A 10 75.39 -49.97 20.05
C LEU A 10 74.92 -48.55 19.75
N LEU A 11 75.80 -47.71 19.18
CA LEU A 11 75.46 -46.35 18.73
C LEU A 11 74.46 -46.37 17.56
N GLY A 12 74.59 -47.33 16.64
CA GLY A 12 73.62 -47.53 15.55
C GLY A 12 72.22 -47.90 16.07
N LEU A 13 72.13 -48.83 17.02
CA LEU A 13 70.87 -49.21 17.66
C LEU A 13 70.24 -48.06 18.45
N LEU A 14 71.04 -47.27 19.16
CA LEU A 14 70.55 -46.08 19.87
C LEU A 14 70.07 -44.98 18.91
N ALA A 15 70.73 -44.82 17.76
CA ALA A 15 70.31 -43.88 16.72
C ALA A 15 68.99 -44.30 16.05
N GLU A 16 68.81 -45.59 15.74
CA GLU A 16 67.55 -46.12 15.22
C GLU A 16 66.40 -45.99 16.22
N GLN A 17 66.64 -46.27 17.51
CA GLN A 17 65.64 -46.03 18.55
C GLN A 17 65.32 -44.54 18.70
N GLY A 18 66.32 -43.65 18.61
CA GLY A 18 66.12 -42.21 18.62
C GLY A 18 65.27 -41.71 17.45
N GLN A 19 65.50 -42.23 16.24
CA GLN A 19 64.68 -41.92 15.06
C GLN A 19 63.25 -42.44 15.19
N CYS A 20 63.07 -43.62 15.77
CA CYS A 20 61.74 -44.19 16.02
C CYS A 20 60.94 -43.35 17.03
N ILE A 21 61.58 -42.87 18.10
CA ILE A 21 60.96 -41.98 19.10
C ILE A 21 60.58 -40.64 18.46
N LEU A 22 61.45 -40.05 17.65
CA LEU A 22 61.16 -38.81 16.92
C LEU A 22 59.99 -38.98 15.94
N TYR A 23 59.93 -40.09 15.22
CA TYR A 23 58.83 -40.40 14.31
C TYR A 23 57.48 -40.53 15.03
N VAL A 24 57.47 -41.25 16.16
CA VAL A 24 56.27 -41.37 17.00
C VAL A 24 55.87 -40.01 17.57
N GLY A 25 56.82 -39.19 18.03
CA GLY A 25 56.58 -37.83 18.50
C GLY A 25 55.97 -36.93 17.42
N GLN A 26 56.46 -37.00 16.18
CA GLN A 26 55.90 -36.26 15.04
C GLN A 26 54.48 -36.72 14.70
N ARG A 27 54.19 -38.03 14.76
CA ARG A 27 52.83 -38.56 14.55
C ARG A 27 51.86 -38.13 15.65
N ILE A 28 52.29 -38.07 16.91
CA ILE A 28 51.49 -37.58 18.03
C ILE A 28 51.19 -36.09 17.86
N LEU A 29 52.19 -35.28 17.48
CA LEU A 29 52.00 -33.84 17.17
C LEU A 29 51.02 -33.63 16.00
N TYR A 30 51.15 -34.42 14.95
CA TYR A 30 50.23 -34.38 13.79
C TYR A 30 48.80 -34.75 14.18
N LEU A 31 48.64 -35.79 15.03
CA LEU A 31 47.34 -36.18 15.56
C LEU A 31 46.77 -35.08 16.47
N GLY A 32 47.59 -34.45 17.32
CA GLY A 32 47.21 -33.32 18.14
C GLY A 32 46.74 -32.10 17.33
N GLN A 33 47.41 -31.79 16.21
CA GLN A 33 46.98 -30.74 15.28
C GLN A 33 45.65 -31.06 14.59
N ARG A 34 45.42 -32.33 14.21
CA ARG A 34 44.13 -32.80 13.66
C ARG A 34 43.01 -32.72 14.68
N VAL A 35 43.27 -33.05 15.94
CA VAL A 35 42.31 -32.95 17.05
C VAL A 35 42.01 -31.48 17.37
N LEU A 36 43.00 -30.59 17.35
CA LEU A 36 42.80 -29.15 17.48
C LEU A 36 41.98 -28.57 16.32
N GLY A 37 42.25 -28.99 15.08
CA GLY A 37 41.46 -28.60 13.91
C GLY A 37 40.00 -29.10 13.98
N ALA A 38 39.80 -30.35 14.41
CA ALA A 38 38.46 -30.88 14.67
C ALA A 38 37.76 -30.12 15.81
N GLY A 39 38.49 -29.76 16.86
CA GLY A 39 38.01 -28.93 17.96
C GLY A 39 37.61 -27.52 17.51
N GLN A 40 38.38 -26.90 16.60
CA GLN A 40 38.02 -25.62 15.98
C GLN A 40 36.79 -25.72 15.08
N CYS A 41 36.65 -26.81 14.31
CA CYS A 41 35.42 -27.07 13.54
C CYS A 41 34.22 -27.29 14.46
N ILE A 42 34.37 -28.02 15.57
CA ILE A 42 33.31 -28.22 16.58
C ILE A 42 32.98 -26.89 17.28
N LEU A 43 33.95 -26.04 17.58
CA LEU A 43 33.74 -24.70 18.11
C LEU A 43 33.04 -23.79 17.10
N TYR A 44 33.39 -23.86 15.81
CA TYR A 44 32.75 -23.11 14.74
C TYR A 44 31.31 -23.56 14.52
N VAL A 45 31.07 -24.88 14.46
CA VAL A 45 29.73 -25.48 14.41
C VAL A 45 28.95 -25.15 15.69
N GLY A 46 29.60 -25.20 16.86
CA GLY A 46 29.02 -24.81 18.14
C GLY A 46 28.66 -23.32 18.21
N GLN A 47 29.49 -22.44 17.65
CA GLN A 47 29.20 -21.00 17.52
C GLN A 47 28.06 -20.74 16.53
N ARG A 48 27.97 -21.49 15.43
CA ARG A 48 26.83 -21.44 14.51
C ARG A 48 25.55 -21.99 15.16
N ILE A 49 25.63 -23.07 15.94
CA ILE A 49 24.51 -23.61 16.72
C ILE A 49 24.12 -22.64 17.84
N LEU A 50 25.06 -21.91 18.46
CA LEU A 50 24.77 -20.85 19.42
C LEU A 50 24.16 -19.61 18.75
N GLN A 51 24.53 -19.27 17.51
CA GLN A 51 23.84 -18.25 16.71
C GLN A 51 22.41 -18.69 16.35
N VAL A 52 22.22 -19.95 15.97
CA VAL A 52 20.89 -20.53 15.68
C VAL A 52 20.08 -20.75 16.97
N GLY A 53 20.75 -20.98 18.11
CA GLY A 53 20.15 -21.16 19.44
C GLY A 53 19.95 -19.86 20.22
N GLN A 54 20.43 -18.72 19.70
CA GLN A 54 20.10 -17.37 20.16
C GLN A 54 19.00 -16.72 19.33
N CYS A 55 18.55 -17.34 18.23
CA CYS A 55 17.17 -17.18 17.80
C CYS A 55 16.30 -17.82 18.88
N ALA A 56 15.71 -16.98 19.74
CA ALA A 56 14.60 -17.42 20.55
C ALA A 56 13.59 -18.06 19.61
N LEU A 57 13.41 -19.38 19.70
CA LEU A 57 12.31 -20.09 19.06
C LEU A 57 11.04 -19.60 19.76
N LYS A 58 10.55 -18.42 19.35
CA LYS A 58 9.23 -17.93 19.69
C LYS A 58 8.27 -18.73 18.82
N LEU A 59 7.76 -19.81 19.37
CA LEU A 59 6.47 -20.32 18.92
C LEU A 59 5.45 -19.18 19.08
N ALA A 60 4.72 -18.87 18.02
CA ALA A 60 3.52 -18.06 18.12
C ALA A 60 2.61 -18.73 19.16
N SER A 61 2.49 -18.10 20.33
CA SER A 61 1.58 -18.53 21.39
C SER A 61 0.15 -18.19 20.95
N TYR A 62 -0.39 -19.00 20.04
CA TYR A 62 -1.83 -19.10 19.80
C TYR A 62 -2.41 -20.01 20.90
N TYR A 63 -3.41 -19.47 21.62
CA TYR A 63 -4.25 -20.07 22.66
C TYR A 63 -3.69 -20.15 24.10
N SER A 64 -4.22 -19.30 24.99
CA SER A 64 -4.68 -19.77 26.30
C SER A 64 -5.73 -18.84 26.91
N ASP A 65 -6.87 -19.42 27.25
CA ASP A 65 -7.94 -18.83 28.06
C ASP A 65 -7.49 -18.62 29.53
N HIS A 66 -8.11 -17.60 30.15
CA HIS A 66 -8.18 -17.28 31.60
C HIS A 66 -7.14 -16.29 32.18
N MET A 67 -7.53 -15.01 32.35
CA MET A 67 -7.88 -14.41 33.66
C MET A 67 -8.04 -12.88 33.64
N VAL A 68 -8.80 -12.41 34.62
CA VAL A 68 -9.56 -11.15 34.75
C VAL A 68 -8.81 -10.10 35.60
N LEU A 69 -8.93 -8.82 35.26
CA LEU A 69 -9.27 -7.74 36.20
C LEU A 69 -9.71 -6.48 35.44
N GLN A 70 -11.02 -6.26 35.47
CA GLN A 70 -11.67 -5.01 35.15
C GLN A 70 -11.16 -3.92 36.09
N ARG A 71 -10.58 -2.86 35.54
CA ARG A 71 -10.59 -1.52 36.12
C ARG A 71 -10.54 -0.53 34.97
N GLY A 72 -11.72 -0.08 34.55
CA GLY A 72 -11.82 0.97 33.54
C GLY A 72 -11.27 2.29 34.06
N PRO A 73 -11.00 3.25 33.17
CA PRO A 73 -11.25 4.65 33.42
C PRO A 73 -12.61 5.05 32.85
N GLN A 74 -13.34 5.85 33.62
CA GLN A 74 -14.70 6.37 33.36
C GLN A 74 -14.72 7.54 32.35
N ARG A 75 -13.87 7.54 31.33
CA ARG A 75 -13.89 8.50 30.20
C ARG A 75 -12.92 8.01 29.12
N ALA A 76 -13.42 7.95 27.88
CA ALA A 76 -12.63 7.70 26.68
C ALA A 76 -11.98 9.00 26.18
N VAL A 77 -10.76 8.89 25.66
CA VAL A 77 -10.12 9.86 24.77
C VAL A 77 -10.11 9.17 23.40
N ILE A 78 -10.71 9.81 22.39
CA ILE A 78 -10.95 9.33 21.03
C ILE A 78 -9.91 9.98 20.10
N TRP A 79 -9.37 9.30 19.07
CA TRP A 79 -8.62 9.97 17.99
C TRP A 79 -8.62 9.24 16.62
N GLY A 80 -8.75 10.03 15.54
CA GLY A 80 -8.13 9.87 14.21
C GLY A 80 -7.34 11.16 13.85
N THR A 81 -7.07 11.50 12.57
CA THR A 81 -6.41 12.78 12.23
C THR A 81 -7.36 13.82 11.65
N ALA A 82 -7.13 15.06 12.05
CA ALA A 82 -7.62 16.28 11.44
C ALA A 82 -6.51 17.32 11.39
N SER A 83 -6.87 18.57 11.04
CA SER A 83 -6.02 19.74 11.22
C SER A 83 -5.55 19.95 12.68
N THR A 84 -6.06 19.14 13.63
CA THR A 84 -5.49 18.88 14.95
C THR A 84 -5.35 17.37 15.17
N GLU A 85 -4.36 16.93 15.96
CA GLU A 85 -4.32 15.59 16.57
C GLU A 85 -5.65 15.39 17.31
N GLY A 86 -6.52 14.47 16.85
CA GLY A 86 -7.91 14.93 16.67
C GLY A 86 -8.97 14.03 16.05
N ASP A 87 -9.03 14.22 14.74
CA ASP A 87 -10.22 14.07 13.94
C ASP A 87 -10.78 12.64 13.89
N THR A 88 -12.00 12.38 14.36
CA THR A 88 -12.67 11.07 14.16
C THR A 88 -13.24 10.97 12.75
N VAL A 89 -12.74 10.12 11.84
CA VAL A 89 -13.42 9.91 10.55
C VAL A 89 -14.64 9.00 10.77
N THR A 90 -15.82 9.47 10.37
CA THR A 90 -17.06 8.69 10.52
C THR A 90 -17.44 7.96 9.24
N VAL A 91 -18.24 6.91 9.41
CA VAL A 91 -18.89 6.18 8.33
C VAL A 91 -20.35 6.60 8.29
N MET A 92 -20.96 6.67 7.10
CA MET A 92 -22.41 6.84 7.01
C MET A 92 -23.13 5.70 7.74
N ASN A 93 -24.14 6.02 8.54
CA ASN A 93 -24.87 5.04 9.37
C ASN A 93 -24.01 4.21 10.35
N SER A 94 -22.91 4.76 10.87
CA SER A 94 -21.97 4.06 11.75
C SER A 94 -22.59 3.26 12.92
N THR A 95 -23.68 3.74 13.52
CA THR A 95 -24.39 3.01 14.59
C THR A 95 -24.90 1.64 14.13
N ALA A 96 -25.48 1.56 12.92
CA ALA A 96 -26.01 0.30 12.39
C ALA A 96 -24.87 -0.66 12.03
N GLU A 97 -23.80 -0.14 11.40
CA GLU A 97 -22.60 -0.91 11.05
C GLU A 97 -21.97 -1.54 12.30
N ILE A 98 -21.77 -0.73 13.35
CA ILE A 98 -21.20 -1.22 14.62
C ILE A 98 -22.07 -2.31 15.25
N GLN A 99 -23.40 -2.21 15.16
CA GLN A 99 -24.30 -3.24 15.69
C GLN A 99 -24.19 -4.53 14.89
N ALA A 100 -24.24 -4.46 13.55
CA ALA A 100 -24.08 -5.61 12.67
C ALA A 100 -22.73 -6.30 12.88
N ALA A 101 -21.67 -5.52 13.01
CA ALA A 101 -20.30 -5.97 13.21
C ALA A 101 -20.14 -6.90 14.42
N THR A 102 -20.90 -6.69 15.50
CA THR A 102 -20.80 -7.53 16.71
C THR A 102 -21.24 -8.99 16.51
N SER A 103 -21.88 -9.31 15.39
CA SER A 103 -22.29 -10.66 15.04
C SER A 103 -21.16 -11.51 14.45
N PHE A 104 -20.07 -10.90 13.96
CA PHE A 104 -18.95 -11.62 13.37
C PHE A 104 -18.06 -12.27 14.43
N ASN A 105 -17.98 -13.60 14.41
CA ASN A 105 -17.11 -14.39 15.29
C ASN A 105 -15.84 -14.92 14.58
N THR A 106 -15.73 -14.74 13.26
CA THR A 106 -14.61 -15.17 12.41
C THR A 106 -13.69 -14.03 11.98
N ILE A 107 -14.02 -12.77 12.30
CA ILE A 107 -13.17 -11.61 12.03
C ILE A 107 -12.44 -11.21 13.31
N ARG A 108 -11.11 -11.07 13.24
CA ARG A 108 -10.27 -10.52 14.31
C ARG A 108 -9.40 -9.42 13.76
N PHE A 109 -9.09 -8.45 14.61
CA PHE A 109 -8.26 -7.34 14.19
C PHE A 109 -7.40 -6.78 15.32
N MET A 110 -6.30 -6.15 14.94
CA MET A 110 -5.40 -5.42 15.82
C MET A 110 -4.99 -4.09 15.17
N ALA A 111 -4.55 -3.14 15.99
CA ALA A 111 -4.06 -1.85 15.51
C ALA A 111 -2.69 -1.53 16.12
N SER A 112 -1.79 -1.04 15.27
CA SER A 112 -0.47 -0.54 15.67
C SER A 112 -0.57 0.88 16.25
N GLN A 113 0.28 1.19 17.21
CA GLN A 113 0.31 2.47 17.88
C GLN A 113 0.88 3.58 16.98
N TYR A 114 0.53 4.82 17.32
CA TYR A 114 1.12 6.03 16.73
C TYR A 114 2.57 6.23 17.20
N THR A 115 3.48 5.40 16.71
CA THR A 115 4.93 5.48 16.92
C THR A 115 5.63 5.81 15.59
N LYS A 116 6.69 6.61 15.65
CA LYS A 116 7.63 6.86 14.54
C LYS A 116 9.05 6.53 14.99
N SER A 117 9.91 6.09 14.08
CA SER A 117 11.30 5.78 14.41
C SER A 117 12.25 6.06 13.25
N ASN A 118 13.42 6.64 13.54
CA ASN A 118 14.47 6.86 12.54
C ASN A 118 15.25 5.58 12.21
N THR A 119 15.03 4.49 12.95
CA THR A 119 15.66 3.19 12.72
C THR A 119 14.63 2.07 12.82
N PRO A 120 14.80 0.97 12.08
CA PRO A 120 13.90 -0.18 12.17
C PRO A 120 13.66 -0.64 13.62
N MET A 121 12.41 -0.88 13.97
CA MET A 121 11.99 -1.43 15.27
C MET A 121 11.75 -2.94 15.14
N GLU A 122 12.32 -3.72 16.04
CA GLU A 122 12.16 -5.18 16.05
C GLU A 122 10.81 -5.64 16.63
N THR A 123 10.10 -4.75 17.33
CA THR A 123 8.82 -5.06 17.97
C THR A 123 7.80 -3.97 17.67
N LEU A 124 6.60 -4.39 17.29
CA LEU A 124 5.49 -3.47 17.05
C LEU A 124 4.94 -2.94 18.38
N ASP A 125 4.77 -1.62 18.48
CA ASP A 125 3.94 -1.02 19.52
C ASP A 125 2.46 -1.21 19.15
N VAL A 126 1.69 -1.83 20.05
CA VAL A 126 0.29 -2.21 19.79
C VAL A 126 -0.66 -1.27 20.52
N ALA A 127 -1.49 -0.53 19.78
CA ALA A 127 -2.59 0.26 20.33
C ALA A 127 -3.74 -0.65 20.77
N GLN A 128 -4.10 -1.59 19.90
CA GLN A 128 -5.16 -2.56 20.13
C GLN A 128 -4.68 -3.97 19.81
N ARG A 129 -4.71 -4.84 20.81
CA ARG A 129 -4.41 -6.27 20.61
C ARG A 129 -5.53 -6.94 19.83
N TRP A 130 -5.22 -8.10 19.25
CA TRP A 130 -6.18 -8.97 18.58
C TRP A 130 -7.47 -9.13 19.37
N THR A 131 -8.56 -8.65 18.80
CA THR A 131 -9.87 -8.64 19.45
C THR A 131 -10.98 -9.00 18.46
N LEU A 132 -12.14 -9.38 19.00
CA LEU A 132 -13.38 -9.48 18.26
C LEU A 132 -13.98 -8.08 18.02
N PRO A 133 -14.84 -7.93 17.00
CA PRO A 133 -15.62 -6.71 16.79
C PRO A 133 -16.64 -6.52 17.91
N THR A 134 -16.49 -5.39 18.58
CA THR A 134 -17.41 -4.87 19.58
C THR A 134 -17.57 -3.39 19.33
N GLN A 135 -18.62 -2.77 19.86
CA GLN A 135 -18.78 -1.32 19.77
C GLN A 135 -17.55 -0.56 20.27
N GLN A 136 -16.89 -1.05 21.32
CA GLN A 136 -15.69 -0.42 21.86
C GLN A 136 -14.46 -0.65 20.97
N SER A 137 -14.23 -1.88 20.51
CA SER A 137 -13.02 -2.20 19.73
C SER A 137 -13.05 -1.64 18.30
N LEU A 138 -14.23 -1.38 17.74
CA LEU A 138 -14.38 -0.80 16.40
C LEU A 138 -14.29 0.73 16.39
N ALA A 139 -14.48 1.39 17.53
CA ALA A 139 -14.54 2.85 17.60
C ALA A 139 -13.27 3.52 17.04
N ASP A 140 -12.12 2.88 17.24
CA ASP A 140 -10.80 3.41 16.88
C ASP A 140 -10.08 2.54 15.83
N PHE A 141 -10.82 1.73 15.06
CA PHE A 141 -10.26 0.87 14.01
C PHE A 141 -10.63 1.37 12.60
N SER A 142 -9.77 1.12 11.63
CA SER A 142 -9.98 1.50 10.23
C SER A 142 -11.31 0.98 9.69
N ALA A 143 -12.23 1.92 9.43
CA ALA A 143 -13.53 1.64 8.85
C ALA A 143 -13.44 0.89 7.51
N VAL A 144 -12.57 1.35 6.60
CA VAL A 144 -12.40 0.69 5.28
C VAL A 144 -11.88 -0.73 5.45
N CYS A 145 -10.92 -0.94 6.36
CA CYS A 145 -10.35 -2.26 6.61
C CYS A 145 -11.40 -3.23 7.17
N PHE A 146 -12.23 -2.77 8.13
CA PHE A 146 -13.29 -3.59 8.69
C PHE A 146 -14.42 -3.88 7.69
N LEU A 147 -14.95 -2.85 7.02
CA LEU A 147 -16.03 -3.00 6.04
C LEU A 147 -15.61 -3.88 4.86
N PHE A 148 -14.34 -3.82 4.44
CA PHE A 148 -13.79 -4.74 3.44
C PHE A 148 -13.85 -6.19 3.95
N ALA A 149 -13.41 -6.44 5.18
CA ALA A 149 -13.44 -7.77 5.76
C ALA A 149 -14.87 -8.29 5.95
N GLU A 150 -15.78 -7.44 6.40
CA GLU A 150 -17.22 -7.73 6.53
C GLU A 150 -17.83 -8.10 5.17
N SER A 151 -17.55 -7.32 4.13
CA SER A 151 -18.02 -7.58 2.77
C SER A 151 -17.40 -8.85 2.17
N LEU A 152 -16.17 -9.18 2.51
CA LEU A 152 -15.45 -10.33 1.98
C LEU A 152 -15.79 -11.64 2.72
N GLN A 153 -16.06 -11.59 4.03
CA GLN A 153 -16.24 -12.78 4.88
C GLN A 153 -17.29 -13.77 4.35
N PRO A 154 -18.45 -13.37 3.80
CA PRO A 154 -19.44 -14.29 3.26
C PRO A 154 -18.93 -15.17 2.10
N HIS A 155 -17.85 -14.74 1.43
CA HIS A 155 -17.23 -15.47 0.33
C HIS A 155 -16.12 -16.42 0.79
N LEU A 156 -15.76 -16.39 2.08
CA LEU A 156 -14.64 -17.14 2.63
C LEU A 156 -15.08 -18.19 3.66
N ASN A 157 -14.38 -19.33 3.66
CA ASN A 157 -14.64 -20.44 4.57
C ASN A 157 -13.65 -20.50 5.76
N TYR A 158 -12.92 -19.42 6.01
CA TYR A 158 -11.90 -19.33 7.06
C TYR A 158 -11.90 -17.93 7.72
N PRO A 159 -11.36 -17.81 8.94
CA PRO A 159 -11.35 -16.53 9.64
C PRO A 159 -10.43 -15.50 8.98
N LEU A 160 -10.81 -14.23 9.11
CA LEU A 160 -10.04 -13.08 8.64
C LEU A 160 -9.30 -12.41 9.80
N GLY A 161 -8.01 -12.13 9.60
CA GLY A 161 -7.17 -11.36 10.50
C GLY A 161 -6.80 -10.03 9.85
N LEU A 162 -7.11 -8.91 10.50
CA LEU A 162 -6.82 -7.56 10.02
C LEU A 162 -5.78 -6.88 10.88
N VAL A 163 -4.81 -6.22 10.24
CA VAL A 163 -3.78 -5.42 10.91
C VAL A 163 -3.91 -3.99 10.42
N GLU A 164 -4.26 -3.07 11.32
CA GLU A 164 -4.23 -1.65 11.02
C GLU A 164 -2.84 -1.07 11.29
N SER A 165 -2.27 -0.54 10.21
CA SER A 165 -1.06 0.27 10.21
C SER A 165 -1.29 1.52 9.40
N SER A 166 -1.94 2.51 10.03
CA SER A 166 -2.34 3.78 9.43
C SER A 166 -1.82 4.96 10.26
N TRP A 167 -1.64 6.11 9.61
CA TRP A 167 -1.40 7.40 10.24
C TRP A 167 -1.81 8.50 9.26
N GLY A 168 -2.83 9.28 9.59
CA GLY A 168 -3.35 10.28 8.66
C GLY A 168 -2.40 11.45 8.43
N GLY A 169 -2.55 12.10 7.26
CA GLY A 169 -1.72 13.25 6.86
C GLY A 169 -0.24 12.91 6.66
N THR A 170 0.08 11.67 6.29
CA THR A 170 1.45 11.21 6.06
C THR A 170 1.70 10.99 4.58
N SER A 171 2.95 11.20 4.16
CA SER A 171 3.36 11.02 2.76
C SER A 171 3.84 9.59 2.50
N ILE A 172 3.82 9.14 1.24
CA ILE A 172 4.26 7.79 0.84
C ILE A 172 5.73 7.52 1.22
N GLU A 173 6.56 8.56 1.26
CA GLU A 173 7.96 8.49 1.64
C GLU A 173 8.15 7.99 3.08
N ALA A 174 7.26 8.38 4.01
CA ALA A 174 7.34 7.93 5.40
C ALA A 174 7.11 6.42 5.54
N TRP A 175 6.36 5.81 4.62
CA TRP A 175 5.98 4.40 4.59
C TRP A 175 6.88 3.52 3.72
N SER A 176 7.76 4.14 2.96
CA SER A 176 8.61 3.46 1.99
C SER A 176 9.88 2.92 2.66
N PRO A 177 10.29 1.67 2.37
CA PRO A 177 11.60 1.18 2.78
C PRO A 177 12.73 1.96 2.10
N PRO A 178 13.96 1.92 2.65
CA PRO A 178 15.11 2.59 2.06
C PRO A 178 15.28 2.28 0.57
N GLU A 179 15.12 1.02 0.14
CA GLU A 179 15.29 0.63 -1.26
C GLU A 179 14.28 1.33 -2.19
N ALA A 180 13.06 1.57 -1.74
CA ALA A 180 12.05 2.28 -2.51
C ALA A 180 12.36 3.78 -2.59
N ILE A 181 12.82 4.36 -1.47
CA ILE A 181 13.30 5.76 -1.39
C ILE A 181 14.47 6.00 -2.33
N HIS A 182 15.41 5.07 -2.45
CA HIS A 182 16.57 5.22 -3.34
C HIS A 182 16.21 5.03 -4.83
N ALA A 183 15.14 4.27 -5.13
CA ALA A 183 14.73 3.97 -6.50
C ALA A 183 14.05 5.15 -7.21
N CYS A 184 13.50 6.09 -6.44
CA CYS A 184 12.68 7.18 -6.95
C CYS A 184 13.14 8.54 -6.41
N PRO A 185 12.83 9.65 -7.09
CA PRO A 185 12.99 10.97 -6.50
C PRO A 185 12.22 11.07 -5.17
N VAL A 186 12.92 11.54 -4.13
CA VAL A 186 12.34 11.79 -2.82
C VAL A 186 11.86 13.23 -2.77
N VAL A 187 10.62 13.42 -2.38
CA VAL A 187 10.10 14.75 -2.14
C VAL A 187 10.34 15.12 -0.69
N THR A 188 11.01 16.25 -0.49
CA THR A 188 11.05 16.88 0.82
C THR A 188 9.74 17.62 1.04
N HIS A 189 8.80 16.94 1.67
CA HIS A 189 7.66 17.61 2.29
C HIS A 189 8.23 18.55 3.35
N GLY A 190 8.01 19.85 3.19
CA GLY A 190 8.53 20.83 4.14
C GLY A 190 8.17 20.41 5.56
N GLN A 191 9.09 20.58 6.52
CA GLN A 191 8.71 20.59 7.95
C GLN A 191 7.80 21.78 8.30
N GLU A 192 7.51 22.61 7.31
CA GLU A 192 6.59 23.73 7.38
C GLU A 192 5.21 23.22 7.81
N PRO A 193 4.67 23.73 8.91
CA PRO A 193 3.30 23.40 9.29
C PRO A 193 2.41 23.72 8.10
N TYR A 194 1.54 22.79 7.71
CA TYR A 194 0.40 23.13 6.89
C TYR A 194 -0.41 24.19 7.67
N VAL A 195 -0.13 25.46 7.43
CA VAL A 195 -0.88 26.56 8.02
C VAL A 195 -2.20 26.61 7.26
N VAL A 196 -3.19 25.88 7.78
CA VAL A 196 -4.58 26.20 7.47
C VAL A 196 -4.82 27.59 8.04
N ASN A 197 -4.85 28.60 7.18
CA ASN A 197 -5.30 29.93 7.57
C ASN A 197 -6.80 29.85 7.87
N TYR A 198 -7.16 29.50 9.10
CA TYR A 198 -8.50 29.70 9.58
C TYR A 198 -8.69 31.18 9.92
N ASN A 199 -9.46 31.90 9.11
CA ASN A 199 -10.08 33.16 9.55
C ASN A 199 -11.22 32.85 10.54
N VAL A 200 -10.90 32.32 11.72
CA VAL A 200 -11.81 32.40 12.86
C VAL A 200 -11.51 33.72 13.58
N HIS A 201 -12.57 34.45 13.93
CA HIS A 201 -12.55 35.77 14.58
C HIS A 201 -11.92 35.77 16.00
N SER A 202 -10.68 35.29 16.18
CA SER A 202 -9.82 35.59 17.34
C SER A 202 -8.51 34.79 17.29
N GLY A 203 -7.38 35.47 17.06
CA GLY A 203 -6.06 35.04 17.54
C GLY A 203 -5.39 33.87 16.78
N SER A 204 -4.31 34.19 16.07
CA SER A 204 -3.38 33.23 15.46
C SER A 204 -2.62 32.42 16.52
N VAL A 205 -2.76 31.09 16.50
CA VAL A 205 -1.92 30.14 17.27
C VAL A 205 -1.14 29.28 16.28
N SER A 206 0.18 29.38 16.29
CA SER A 206 1.07 28.46 15.55
C SER A 206 1.13 27.10 16.26
N LYS A 207 0.78 26.02 15.55
CA LYS A 207 0.81 24.62 16.04
C LYS A 207 1.99 23.86 15.41
N PRO A 208 2.64 22.92 16.14
CA PRO A 208 3.77 22.13 15.63
C PRO A 208 3.37 21.17 14.50
N SER A 209 4.35 20.82 13.66
CA SER A 209 4.27 19.97 12.45
C SER A 209 3.30 18.80 12.61
N CYS A 210 2.19 18.86 11.86
CA CYS A 210 1.20 17.81 11.79
C CYS A 210 1.75 16.65 10.94
N CYS A 211 1.99 15.53 11.63
CA CYS A 211 2.24 14.19 11.10
C CYS A 211 3.69 13.86 10.64
N PRO A 212 4.11 12.59 10.68
CA PRO A 212 5.45 12.18 10.25
C PRO A 212 5.59 12.17 8.72
N HIS A 213 6.46 13.05 8.20
CA HIS A 213 6.78 13.14 6.76
C HIS A 213 8.22 12.76 6.42
N ALA A 214 9.07 12.60 7.43
CA ALA A 214 10.45 12.19 7.20
C ALA A 214 10.45 10.80 6.55
N PRO A 215 11.27 10.56 5.50
CA PRO A 215 11.33 9.26 4.85
C PRO A 215 11.58 8.12 5.83
N GLU A 216 10.99 6.96 5.54
CA GLU A 216 11.18 5.69 6.27
C GLU A 216 10.67 5.65 7.72
N VAL A 217 10.27 6.78 8.33
CA VAL A 217 10.02 6.79 9.78
C VAL A 217 8.83 5.94 10.23
N LEU A 218 7.84 5.76 9.35
CA LEU A 218 6.68 4.90 9.58
C LEU A 218 6.91 3.48 9.06
N TRP A 219 7.67 3.33 7.97
CA TRP A 219 8.21 2.03 7.58
C TRP A 219 8.90 1.36 8.78
N ASN A 220 9.86 2.06 9.39
CA ASN A 220 10.68 1.56 10.49
C ASN A 220 9.89 1.15 11.73
N SER A 221 8.79 1.83 12.03
CA SER A 221 8.06 1.69 13.29
C SER A 221 6.75 0.92 13.18
N LYS A 222 6.13 0.90 11.99
CA LYS A 222 4.79 0.34 11.78
C LYS A 222 4.74 -0.79 10.74
N ILE A 223 5.70 -0.86 9.81
CA ILE A 223 5.74 -1.92 8.78
C ILE A 223 6.87 -2.92 9.03
N TYR A 224 8.10 -2.45 9.25
CA TYR A 224 9.25 -3.29 9.53
C TYR A 224 9.01 -4.33 10.64
N PRO A 225 8.38 -3.98 11.79
CA PRO A 225 8.10 -4.97 12.83
C PRO A 225 7.05 -6.03 12.45
N LEU A 226 6.35 -5.85 11.33
CA LEU A 226 5.35 -6.80 10.81
C LEU A 226 5.94 -7.78 9.79
N LEU A 227 7.18 -7.58 9.31
CA LEU A 227 7.75 -8.35 8.19
C LEU A 227 7.89 -9.85 8.47
N GLU A 228 7.96 -10.25 9.73
CA GLU A 228 7.97 -11.65 10.16
C GLU A 228 6.57 -12.30 10.21
N MET A 229 5.50 -11.51 10.02
CA MET A 229 4.15 -12.05 9.89
C MET A 229 3.91 -12.57 8.48
N THR A 230 3.25 -13.73 8.38
CA THR A 230 2.68 -14.18 7.11
C THR A 230 1.41 -13.38 6.83
N ILE A 231 1.42 -12.60 5.75
CA ILE A 231 0.25 -11.84 5.30
C ILE A 231 -0.30 -12.42 4.01
N PHE A 232 -1.62 -12.34 3.84
CA PHE A 232 -2.25 -12.71 2.58
C PHE A 232 -2.14 -11.61 1.54
N GLY A 233 -2.30 -10.34 1.93
CA GLY A 233 -2.25 -9.18 1.05
C GLY A 233 -2.24 -7.86 1.83
N ALA A 234 -2.24 -6.73 1.13
CA ALA A 234 -2.27 -5.40 1.74
C ALA A 234 -3.34 -4.50 1.12
N LEU A 235 -3.84 -3.55 1.90
CA LEU A 235 -4.71 -2.46 1.45
C LEU A 235 -4.01 -1.11 1.72
N TRP A 236 -3.98 -0.25 0.71
CA TRP A 236 -3.32 1.06 0.76
C TRP A 236 -4.31 2.18 0.41
N TYR A 237 -4.49 3.12 1.33
CA TYR A 237 -5.30 4.31 1.08
C TYR A 237 -4.54 5.53 1.56
N GLN A 238 -3.81 6.12 0.63
CA GLN A 238 -3.00 7.31 0.85
C GLN A 238 -2.79 7.99 -0.49
N GLY A 239 -2.56 9.29 -0.43
CA GLY A 239 -2.01 10.08 -1.52
C GLY A 239 -2.19 11.58 -1.28
N GLU A 240 -3.14 11.95 -0.43
CA GLU A 240 -3.58 13.33 -0.18
C GLU A 240 -2.42 14.29 0.10
N THR A 241 -1.45 13.86 0.91
CA THR A 241 -0.25 14.63 1.25
C THR A 241 0.75 14.76 0.08
N ASN A 242 0.69 13.86 -0.90
CA ASN A 242 1.53 13.91 -2.10
C ASN A 242 0.82 14.55 -3.30
N ALA A 243 -0.39 15.12 -3.11
CA ALA A 243 -1.17 15.66 -4.22
C ALA A 243 -0.47 16.84 -4.92
N ASP A 244 0.40 17.59 -4.26
CA ASP A 244 1.23 18.64 -4.86
C ASP A 244 2.51 18.12 -5.54
N HIS A 245 2.80 16.82 -5.42
CA HIS A 245 4.01 16.14 -5.89
C HIS A 245 3.68 14.86 -6.67
N THR A 246 2.82 15.01 -7.68
CA THR A 246 2.20 13.88 -8.39
C THR A 246 3.14 13.17 -9.35
N ALA A 247 4.12 13.87 -9.92
CA ALA A 247 5.04 13.33 -10.90
C ALA A 247 5.92 12.22 -10.30
N GLU A 248 6.33 12.40 -9.05
CA GLU A 248 7.15 11.46 -8.29
C GLU A 248 6.35 10.24 -7.83
N TYR A 249 5.06 10.44 -7.51
CA TYR A 249 4.21 9.41 -6.91
C TYR A 249 4.09 8.15 -7.76
N SER A 250 4.09 8.26 -9.09
CA SER A 250 4.01 7.10 -9.98
C SER A 250 5.17 6.13 -9.76
N CYS A 251 6.40 6.66 -9.66
CA CYS A 251 7.58 5.85 -9.36
C CYS A 251 7.49 5.29 -7.93
N GLN A 252 7.11 6.15 -6.97
CA GLN A 252 7.08 5.80 -5.56
C GLN A 252 6.06 4.69 -5.26
N MET A 253 4.88 4.71 -5.89
CA MET A 253 3.86 3.68 -5.75
C MET A 253 4.38 2.32 -6.25
N GLU A 254 4.99 2.29 -7.44
CA GLU A 254 5.60 1.08 -8.00
C GLU A 254 6.70 0.54 -7.07
N ALA A 255 7.60 1.42 -6.63
CA ALA A 255 8.71 1.06 -5.76
C ALA A 255 8.23 0.57 -4.38
N LEU A 256 7.21 1.21 -3.80
CA LEU A 256 6.63 0.79 -2.53
C LEU A 256 6.05 -0.61 -2.63
N VAL A 257 5.19 -0.87 -3.63
CA VAL A 257 4.55 -2.18 -3.81
C VAL A 257 5.61 -3.27 -4.05
N ARG A 258 6.58 -3.01 -4.93
CA ARG A 258 7.66 -3.94 -5.24
C ARG A 258 8.51 -4.26 -4.02
N GLU A 259 8.97 -3.25 -3.30
CA GLU A 259 9.85 -3.47 -2.15
C GLU A 259 9.09 -4.04 -0.96
N TRP A 260 7.83 -3.69 -0.71
CA TRP A 260 7.02 -4.37 0.33
C TRP A 260 6.89 -5.87 0.05
N ARG A 261 6.54 -6.24 -1.18
CA ARG A 261 6.48 -7.64 -1.61
C ARG A 261 7.76 -8.40 -1.34
N LYS A 262 8.89 -7.79 -1.73
CA LYS A 262 10.22 -8.36 -1.53
C LYS A 262 10.60 -8.48 -0.04
N GLN A 263 10.38 -7.43 0.75
CA GLN A 263 10.74 -7.38 2.17
C GLN A 263 9.88 -8.36 3.00
N PHE A 264 8.56 -8.41 2.79
CA PHE A 264 7.71 -9.38 3.48
C PHE A 264 8.06 -10.81 3.07
N ASN A 265 8.31 -11.08 1.79
CA ASN A 265 8.70 -12.42 1.35
C ASN A 265 10.04 -12.86 1.96
N SER A 266 11.05 -12.00 1.95
CA SER A 266 12.38 -12.35 2.48
C SER A 266 12.37 -12.56 4.00
N HIS A 267 11.75 -11.66 4.77
CA HIS A 267 11.72 -11.71 6.22
C HIS A 267 10.81 -12.82 6.77
N SER A 268 9.72 -13.13 6.08
CA SER A 268 8.88 -14.30 6.41
C SER A 268 9.45 -15.63 5.91
N MET A 269 10.71 -15.66 5.44
CA MET A 269 11.38 -16.85 4.90
C MET A 269 10.61 -17.52 3.74
N GLY A 270 9.89 -16.73 2.95
CA GLY A 270 9.11 -17.19 1.80
C GLY A 270 7.65 -17.53 2.08
N GLU A 271 7.19 -17.44 3.34
CA GLU A 271 5.80 -17.76 3.70
C GLU A 271 4.80 -16.72 3.18
N THR A 272 5.15 -15.43 3.21
CA THR A 272 4.38 -14.41 2.49
C THR A 272 4.72 -14.50 1.00
N ARG A 273 3.70 -14.61 0.15
CA ARG A 273 3.84 -14.74 -1.30
C ARG A 273 4.64 -13.56 -1.89
N ALA A 274 5.62 -13.85 -2.76
CA ALA A 274 6.49 -12.83 -3.38
C ALA A 274 5.73 -11.82 -4.25
N ASP A 275 4.54 -12.19 -4.70
CA ASP A 275 3.62 -11.36 -5.48
C ASP A 275 2.27 -11.24 -4.76
N PHE A 276 2.24 -11.11 -3.43
CA PHE A 276 0.97 -11.00 -2.71
C PHE A 276 0.08 -9.86 -3.28
N PRO A 277 -1.26 -10.02 -3.29
CA PRO A 277 -2.21 -9.06 -3.84
C PRO A 277 -2.21 -7.76 -3.05
N PHE A 278 -2.21 -6.65 -3.79
CA PHE A 278 -2.11 -5.31 -3.23
C PHE A 278 -3.30 -4.47 -3.71
N GLY A 279 -4.24 -4.21 -2.80
CA GLY A 279 -5.39 -3.35 -3.07
C GLY A 279 -5.07 -1.91 -2.72
N TYR A 280 -5.56 -0.95 -3.50
CA TYR A 280 -5.44 0.46 -3.13
C TYR A 280 -6.67 1.28 -3.52
N VAL A 281 -6.81 2.46 -2.90
CA VAL A 281 -7.96 3.34 -3.13
C VAL A 281 -7.50 4.57 -3.90
N GLN A 282 -8.12 4.80 -5.05
CA GLN A 282 -7.95 6.05 -5.79
C GLN A 282 -8.53 7.20 -4.96
N LEU A 283 -7.86 8.35 -4.91
CA LEU A 283 -8.36 9.45 -4.10
C LEU A 283 -9.77 9.89 -4.49
N ALA A 284 -10.61 10.17 -3.49
CA ALA A 284 -11.96 10.66 -3.70
C ALA A 284 -11.99 12.11 -4.16
N GLY A 285 -13.16 12.61 -4.56
CA GLY A 285 -13.40 14.05 -4.73
C GLY A 285 -13.13 14.80 -3.42
N TYR A 286 -12.49 15.96 -3.49
CA TYR A 286 -12.13 16.74 -2.30
C TYR A 286 -13.00 17.99 -2.15
N ARG A 287 -12.75 19.03 -2.94
CA ARG A 287 -13.45 20.32 -2.84
C ARG A 287 -14.50 20.45 -3.92
N ASP A 288 -15.58 21.16 -3.62
CA ASP A 288 -16.60 21.56 -4.58
C ASP A 288 -16.08 22.75 -5.40
N ASP A 289 -15.08 22.49 -6.24
CA ASP A 289 -14.47 23.46 -7.13
C ASP A 289 -13.95 22.82 -8.42
N ASP A 290 -13.62 23.68 -9.39
CA ASP A 290 -13.12 23.29 -10.70
C ASP A 290 -11.58 23.20 -10.76
N SER A 291 -10.92 22.98 -9.62
CA SER A 291 -9.46 22.92 -9.60
C SER A 291 -8.94 21.70 -10.37
N VAL A 292 -7.82 21.92 -11.06
CA VAL A 292 -7.07 20.93 -11.83
C VAL A 292 -5.62 20.91 -11.37
N GLY A 293 -4.88 19.86 -11.70
CA GLY A 293 -3.64 19.52 -11.00
C GLY A 293 -3.95 19.06 -9.58
N GLY A 294 -2.96 18.56 -8.84
CA GLY A 294 -3.27 18.04 -7.52
C GLY A 294 -3.86 16.62 -7.59
N PHE A 295 -5.05 16.47 -6.99
CA PHE A 295 -5.81 15.23 -6.89
C PHE A 295 -5.99 14.48 -8.24
N PRO A 296 -6.49 15.08 -9.33
CA PRO A 296 -6.66 14.35 -10.60
C PRO A 296 -5.34 13.81 -11.17
N ALA A 297 -4.26 14.59 -11.11
CA ALA A 297 -2.94 14.11 -11.55
C ALA A 297 -2.41 13.00 -10.63
N LEU A 298 -2.67 13.10 -9.33
CA LEU A 298 -2.30 12.06 -8.38
C LEU A 298 -3.08 10.76 -8.60
N ARG A 299 -4.39 10.83 -8.90
CA ARG A 299 -5.21 9.64 -9.22
C ARG A 299 -4.65 8.88 -10.40
N TRP A 300 -4.14 9.59 -11.40
CA TRP A 300 -3.42 9.00 -12.54
C TRP A 300 -2.10 8.35 -12.08
N SER A 301 -1.28 9.06 -11.30
CA SER A 301 -0.03 8.54 -10.75
C SER A 301 -0.20 7.33 -9.83
N GLN A 302 -1.31 7.21 -9.09
CA GLN A 302 -1.63 6.05 -8.26
C GLN A 302 -1.72 4.75 -9.07
N THR A 303 -1.96 4.84 -10.38
CA THR A 303 -2.04 3.71 -11.31
C THR A 303 -0.74 3.50 -12.10
N ALA A 304 0.38 4.07 -11.67
CA ALA A 304 1.61 4.13 -12.44
C ALA A 304 1.40 4.73 -13.86
N ASN A 305 0.50 5.72 -13.96
CA ASN A 305 0.14 6.40 -15.22
C ASN A 305 -0.54 5.51 -16.28
N HIS A 306 -1.29 4.47 -15.87
CA HIS A 306 -2.06 3.62 -16.80
C HIS A 306 -3.57 3.92 -16.80
N GLY A 307 -4.11 4.42 -15.69
CA GLY A 307 -5.54 4.67 -15.49
C GLY A 307 -6.33 3.47 -14.95
N TYR A 308 -5.75 2.27 -14.97
CA TYR A 308 -6.40 1.03 -14.52
C TYR A 308 -5.45 0.17 -13.68
N SER A 309 -5.99 -0.83 -12.98
CA SER A 309 -5.25 -1.76 -12.10
C SER A 309 -5.95 -3.12 -12.02
N PRO A 310 -5.27 -4.25 -12.28
CA PRO A 310 -3.83 -4.38 -12.47
C PRO A 310 -3.34 -3.81 -13.82
N ASN A 311 -2.07 -3.46 -13.90
CA ASN A 311 -1.42 -2.99 -15.12
C ASN A 311 0.04 -3.51 -15.19
N PRO A 312 0.77 -3.31 -16.30
CA PRO A 312 2.13 -3.86 -16.46
C PRO A 312 3.13 -3.46 -15.38
N ASP A 313 3.01 -2.26 -14.80
CA ASP A 313 3.92 -1.75 -13.78
C ASP A 313 3.45 -2.11 -12.35
N LEU A 314 2.14 -2.34 -12.18
CA LEU A 314 1.51 -2.76 -10.92
C LEU A 314 0.80 -4.12 -11.09
N PRO A 315 1.53 -5.23 -11.29
CA PRO A 315 0.92 -6.54 -11.44
C PRO A 315 0.29 -7.03 -10.13
N ASN A 316 -0.75 -7.85 -10.24
CA ASN A 316 -1.48 -8.42 -9.12
C ASN A 316 -1.94 -7.36 -8.10
N THR A 317 -2.43 -6.23 -8.62
CA THR A 317 -3.03 -5.14 -7.85
C THR A 317 -4.49 -4.98 -8.23
N PHE A 318 -5.27 -4.35 -7.37
CA PHE A 318 -6.64 -3.94 -7.67
C PHE A 318 -6.91 -2.57 -7.04
N MET A 319 -7.80 -1.80 -7.65
CA MET A 319 -8.07 -0.43 -7.24
C MET A 319 -9.55 -0.19 -7.02
N ALA A 320 -9.92 0.39 -5.88
CA ALA A 320 -11.22 1.02 -5.72
C ALA A 320 -11.16 2.44 -6.28
N VAL A 321 -11.85 2.68 -7.40
CA VAL A 321 -12.14 4.04 -7.88
C VAL A 321 -13.00 4.73 -6.81
N ALA A 322 -12.65 5.93 -6.37
CA ALA A 322 -13.45 6.67 -5.38
C ALA A 322 -13.72 8.14 -5.79
N MET A 323 -13.28 8.57 -6.97
CA MET A 323 -13.40 9.96 -7.40
C MET A 323 -14.84 10.47 -7.52
N ASP A 324 -15.80 9.55 -7.68
CA ASP A 324 -17.24 9.81 -7.71
C ASP A 324 -17.91 9.79 -6.32
N LEU A 325 -17.12 9.74 -5.24
CA LEU A 325 -17.60 9.73 -3.86
C LEU A 325 -17.20 11.00 -3.07
N PRO A 326 -17.41 12.23 -3.60
CA PRO A 326 -17.14 13.44 -2.82
C PRO A 326 -18.08 13.54 -1.61
N ASP A 327 -17.58 14.11 -0.51
CA ASP A 327 -18.39 14.40 0.69
C ASP A 327 -18.14 15.82 1.19
N TYR A 328 -18.62 16.80 0.41
CA TYR A 328 -18.45 18.22 0.72
C TYR A 328 -19.08 18.66 2.06
N THR A 329 -19.97 17.81 2.61
CA THR A 329 -20.65 18.06 3.89
C THR A 329 -20.05 17.26 5.05
N SER A 330 -18.90 16.60 4.83
CA SER A 330 -18.23 15.86 5.89
C SER A 330 -17.93 16.78 7.08
N PRO A 331 -18.36 16.42 8.31
CA PRO A 331 -18.04 17.21 9.50
C PRO A 331 -16.56 17.14 9.87
N TYR A 332 -15.78 16.32 9.17
CA TYR A 332 -14.36 16.06 9.44
C TYR A 332 -13.47 16.53 8.30
N ASP A 333 -13.85 17.61 7.60
CA ASP A 333 -13.25 18.08 6.36
C ASP A 333 -13.60 17.18 5.14
N PRO A 334 -13.93 17.76 3.97
CA PRO A 334 -14.25 17.00 2.76
C PRO A 334 -13.16 16.04 2.28
N ILE A 335 -11.92 16.22 2.73
CA ILE A 335 -10.81 15.28 2.44
C ILE A 335 -11.05 13.90 3.08
N HIS A 336 -11.96 13.80 4.05
CA HIS A 336 -12.33 12.59 4.76
C HIS A 336 -13.77 12.17 4.42
N PRO A 337 -14.02 11.54 3.25
CA PRO A 337 -15.36 11.16 2.83
C PRO A 337 -15.92 10.02 3.66
N ARG A 338 -17.20 10.10 4.04
CA ARG A 338 -17.88 9.09 4.88
C ARG A 338 -18.41 7.87 4.12
N TYR A 339 -18.37 7.89 2.79
CA TYR A 339 -18.82 6.79 1.89
C TYR A 339 -17.84 5.61 1.88
N LYS A 340 -17.51 5.08 3.07
CA LYS A 340 -16.52 4.01 3.24
C LYS A 340 -17.06 2.64 2.81
N GLN A 341 -18.37 2.43 2.84
CA GLN A 341 -19.02 1.21 2.33
C GLN A 341 -18.75 1.02 0.83
N ASP A 342 -18.94 2.07 0.03
CA ASP A 342 -18.68 2.02 -1.41
C ASP A 342 -17.21 1.71 -1.72
N VAL A 343 -16.28 2.34 -1.00
CA VAL A 343 -14.85 2.05 -1.11
C VAL A 343 -14.55 0.60 -0.76
N ALA A 344 -15.06 0.11 0.37
CA ALA A 344 -14.85 -1.25 0.82
C ALA A 344 -15.44 -2.29 -0.15
N GLN A 345 -16.65 -2.07 -0.65
CA GLN A 345 -17.30 -2.94 -1.62
C GLN A 345 -16.47 -3.03 -2.91
N ARG A 346 -16.00 -1.90 -3.44
CA ARG A 346 -15.15 -1.86 -4.64
C ARG A 346 -13.81 -2.58 -4.42
N LEU A 347 -13.20 -2.45 -3.24
CA LEU A 347 -12.03 -3.25 -2.87
C LEU A 347 -12.35 -4.74 -2.79
N THR A 348 -13.51 -5.13 -2.26
CA THR A 348 -13.92 -6.54 -2.17
C THR A 348 -14.06 -7.17 -3.56
N LEU A 349 -14.68 -6.48 -4.52
CA LEU A 349 -14.78 -6.95 -5.91
C LEU A 349 -13.39 -7.23 -6.49
N GLY A 350 -12.46 -6.27 -6.31
CA GLY A 350 -11.08 -6.42 -6.76
C GLY A 350 -10.34 -7.56 -6.08
N ALA A 351 -10.55 -7.75 -4.77
CA ALA A 351 -9.96 -8.86 -4.03
C ALA A 351 -10.52 -10.21 -4.49
N LEU A 352 -11.84 -10.34 -4.68
CA LEU A 352 -12.45 -11.58 -5.17
C LEU A 352 -11.85 -11.99 -6.52
N HIS A 353 -11.76 -11.06 -7.46
CA HIS A 353 -11.19 -11.32 -8.77
C HIS A 353 -9.68 -11.57 -8.71
N VAL A 354 -8.90 -10.59 -8.25
CA VAL A 354 -7.43 -10.60 -8.36
C VAL A 354 -6.77 -11.48 -7.30
N ALA A 355 -7.26 -11.45 -6.06
CA ALA A 355 -6.62 -12.14 -4.94
C ALA A 355 -7.13 -13.58 -4.76
N TYR A 356 -8.42 -13.81 -5.02
CA TYR A 356 -9.08 -15.10 -4.79
C TYR A 356 -9.43 -15.88 -6.06
N GLY A 357 -9.22 -15.31 -7.25
CA GLY A 357 -9.38 -16.00 -8.53
C GLY A 357 -10.84 -16.21 -8.96
N HIS A 358 -11.74 -15.33 -8.52
CA HIS A 358 -13.12 -15.29 -8.99
C HIS A 358 -13.22 -14.49 -10.30
N ASP A 359 -12.87 -15.13 -11.42
CA ASP A 359 -12.86 -14.51 -12.76
C ASP A 359 -14.26 -14.06 -13.22
N ASP A 360 -15.33 -14.52 -12.55
CA ASP A 360 -16.73 -14.15 -12.80
C ASP A 360 -17.17 -12.84 -12.13
N VAL A 361 -16.28 -12.22 -11.33
CA VAL A 361 -16.56 -10.96 -10.64
C VAL A 361 -15.97 -9.79 -11.41
N ASP A 362 -16.85 -8.91 -11.92
CA ASP A 362 -16.46 -7.62 -12.47
C ASP A 362 -16.01 -6.68 -11.33
N PHE A 363 -14.83 -6.08 -11.49
CA PHE A 363 -14.24 -5.21 -10.46
C PHE A 363 -13.67 -3.89 -10.99
N GLN A 364 -13.66 -3.70 -12.30
CA GLN A 364 -13.23 -2.47 -12.96
C GLN A 364 -14.42 -1.78 -13.61
N GLY A 365 -14.44 -0.45 -13.56
CA GLY A 365 -15.32 0.32 -14.43
C GLY A 365 -14.75 0.43 -15.84
N PRO A 366 -15.53 0.96 -16.80
CA PRO A 366 -15.14 0.95 -18.20
C PRO A 366 -13.87 1.75 -18.47
N PHE A 367 -12.99 1.24 -19.33
CA PHE A 367 -11.76 1.94 -19.73
C PHE A 367 -11.68 2.09 -21.26
N PRO A 368 -11.18 3.23 -21.79
CA PRO A 368 -11.07 3.42 -23.23
C PRO A 368 -10.13 2.40 -23.87
N SER A 369 -10.58 1.87 -25.01
CA SER A 369 -9.90 0.87 -25.83
C SER A 369 -9.63 1.35 -27.26
N GLY A 370 -10.30 2.43 -27.69
CA GLY A 370 -10.11 3.04 -29.01
C GLY A 370 -10.60 4.48 -29.08
N PHE A 371 -10.04 5.26 -30.01
CA PHE A 371 -10.41 6.65 -30.29
C PHE A 371 -10.53 6.87 -31.80
N ALA A 372 -11.57 7.57 -32.24
CA ALA A 372 -11.78 7.92 -33.64
C ALA A 372 -12.32 9.34 -33.79
N THR A 373 -11.65 10.17 -34.60
CA THR A 373 -12.04 11.57 -34.86
C THR A 373 -12.81 11.71 -36.17
N ASP A 374 -13.80 12.61 -36.19
CA ASP A 374 -14.51 13.08 -37.39
C ASP A 374 -14.37 14.61 -37.48
N ASP A 375 -13.41 15.06 -38.30
CA ASP A 375 -13.13 16.48 -38.54
C ASP A 375 -14.26 17.22 -39.25
N ALA A 376 -15.14 16.53 -39.99
CA ALA A 376 -16.28 17.17 -40.63
C ALA A 376 -17.33 17.55 -39.59
N GLN A 377 -17.58 16.67 -38.62
CA GLN A 377 -18.56 16.89 -37.55
C GLN A 377 -17.96 17.52 -36.28
N HIS A 378 -16.64 17.64 -36.20
CA HIS A 378 -15.90 18.06 -35.00
C HIS A 378 -16.23 17.18 -33.78
N THR A 379 -16.27 15.87 -33.98
CA THR A 379 -16.61 14.88 -32.95
C THR A 379 -15.54 13.82 -32.78
N LEU A 380 -15.33 13.37 -31.55
CA LEU A 380 -14.44 12.27 -31.20
C LEU A 380 -15.26 11.15 -30.57
N THR A 381 -15.15 9.94 -31.11
CA THR A 381 -15.78 8.73 -30.59
C THR A 381 -14.77 7.92 -29.80
N ILE A 382 -15.17 7.47 -28.61
CA ILE A 382 -14.37 6.70 -27.66
C ILE A 382 -15.03 5.33 -27.55
N GLU A 383 -14.28 4.26 -27.82
CA GLU A 383 -14.71 2.87 -27.58
C GLU A 383 -14.24 2.42 -26.20
N TYR A 384 -15.12 1.79 -25.42
CA TYR A 384 -14.79 1.26 -24.10
C TYR A 384 -14.75 -0.27 -24.10
N ASP A 385 -13.76 -0.83 -23.40
CA ASP A 385 -13.60 -2.27 -23.13
C ASP A 385 -13.78 -3.20 -24.34
N HIS A 386 -13.42 -2.75 -25.56
CA HIS A 386 -13.66 -3.50 -26.81
C HIS A 386 -15.12 -3.94 -27.01
N GLY A 387 -16.06 -3.19 -26.44
CA GLY A 387 -17.50 -3.48 -26.48
C GLY A 387 -17.97 -4.58 -25.54
N HIS A 388 -17.14 -5.02 -24.58
CA HIS A 388 -17.52 -6.06 -23.62
C HIS A 388 -18.37 -5.55 -22.46
N THR A 389 -18.26 -4.26 -22.11
CA THR A 389 -18.98 -3.66 -20.98
C THR A 389 -20.04 -2.68 -21.47
N PRO A 390 -21.34 -2.94 -21.22
CA PRO A 390 -22.39 -1.99 -21.50
C PRO A 390 -22.23 -0.71 -20.66
N LEU A 391 -22.39 0.46 -21.30
CA LEU A 391 -22.23 1.77 -20.65
C LEU A 391 -23.55 2.32 -20.09
N ASP A 392 -23.45 2.95 -18.92
CA ASP A 392 -24.47 3.83 -18.35
C ASP A 392 -23.92 5.26 -18.28
N ILE A 393 -24.53 6.18 -19.03
CA ILE A 393 -24.10 7.57 -19.14
C ILE A 393 -24.98 8.48 -18.29
N ARG A 394 -24.41 9.07 -17.23
CA ARG A 394 -25.17 9.85 -16.22
C ARG A 394 -25.01 11.36 -16.33
N SER A 395 -23.97 11.81 -17.04
CA SER A 395 -23.68 13.22 -17.27
C SER A 395 -23.12 13.42 -18.67
N ASN A 396 -23.37 14.59 -19.26
CA ASN A 396 -22.77 14.98 -20.53
C ASN A 396 -21.44 15.73 -20.37
N ASP A 397 -21.00 15.96 -19.13
CA ASP A 397 -19.78 16.68 -18.79
C ASP A 397 -18.63 15.73 -18.42
N GLY A 398 -17.45 16.28 -18.12
CA GLY A 398 -16.31 15.53 -17.57
C GLY A 398 -15.22 15.17 -18.58
N PHE A 399 -15.46 15.34 -19.88
CA PHE A 399 -14.44 15.20 -20.93
C PHE A 399 -13.86 16.55 -21.32
N GLU A 400 -12.55 16.56 -21.59
CA GLU A 400 -11.85 17.74 -22.09
C GLU A 400 -10.84 17.34 -23.17
N VAL A 401 -10.72 18.16 -24.21
CA VAL A 401 -9.78 17.95 -25.32
C VAL A 401 -8.65 18.98 -25.29
N CYS A 402 -7.47 18.53 -25.70
CA CYS A 402 -6.32 19.39 -25.94
C CYS A 402 -6.20 19.66 -27.44
N CYS A 403 -6.22 20.93 -27.85
CA CYS A 403 -6.20 21.31 -29.25
C CYS A 403 -4.78 21.65 -29.77
N GLN A 404 -3.75 21.58 -28.92
CA GLN A 404 -2.36 21.95 -29.24
C GLN A 404 -1.34 21.14 -28.43
N GLN A 405 -0.43 20.45 -29.11
CA GLN A 405 0.46 19.45 -28.50
C GLN A 405 1.35 19.99 -27.37
N ASN A 406 1.78 21.24 -27.47
CA ASN A 406 2.64 21.88 -26.46
C ASN A 406 1.88 22.46 -25.26
N GLN A 407 0.56 22.21 -25.15
CA GLN A 407 -0.29 22.73 -24.07
C GLN A 407 -1.04 21.62 -23.30
N CYS A 408 -0.80 20.34 -23.58
CA CYS A 408 -1.49 19.22 -22.93
C CYS A 408 -0.81 18.80 -21.62
N GLY A 409 -0.62 19.74 -20.69
CA GLY A 409 -0.08 19.48 -19.35
C GLY A 409 -1.15 19.00 -18.36
N ASP A 410 -0.77 18.84 -17.09
CA ASP A 410 -1.72 18.47 -16.02
C ASP A 410 -2.69 19.60 -15.67
N PHE A 411 -2.24 20.82 -15.93
CA PHE A 411 -3.00 22.05 -15.77
C PHE A 411 -3.72 22.46 -17.07
N ASN A 412 -4.53 23.50 -16.99
CA ASN A 412 -5.14 24.15 -18.16
C ASN A 412 -4.04 24.67 -19.12
N PRO A 413 -4.22 24.60 -20.46
CA PRO A 413 -5.50 24.78 -21.18
C PRO A 413 -6.05 23.50 -21.84
N TRP A 414 -7.11 22.96 -21.26
CA TRP A 414 -7.97 21.95 -21.86
C TRP A 414 -9.34 22.57 -22.15
N THR A 415 -10.00 22.11 -23.21
CA THR A 415 -11.31 22.63 -23.62
C THR A 415 -12.38 21.60 -23.32
N ALA A 416 -13.46 22.00 -22.65
CA ALA A 416 -14.59 21.10 -22.38
C ALA A 416 -15.11 20.46 -23.67
N ALA A 417 -15.33 19.15 -23.63
CA ALA A 417 -15.77 18.35 -24.75
C ALA A 417 -17.05 17.58 -24.36
N PRO A 418 -18.23 18.23 -24.40
CA PRO A 418 -19.45 17.60 -23.91
C PRO A 418 -19.83 16.37 -24.74
N ILE A 419 -20.44 15.38 -24.10
CA ILE A 419 -21.00 14.21 -24.77
C ILE A 419 -22.18 14.65 -25.64
N THR A 420 -22.18 14.24 -26.91
CA THR A 420 -23.24 14.51 -27.88
C THR A 420 -24.00 13.27 -28.31
N GLY A 421 -23.47 12.08 -28.02
CA GLY A 421 -24.13 10.80 -28.28
C GLY A 421 -23.40 9.66 -27.59
N HIS A 422 -24.10 8.54 -27.39
CA HIS A 422 -23.51 7.30 -26.89
C HIS A 422 -24.33 6.11 -27.38
N ASP A 423 -23.72 4.93 -27.33
CA ASP A 423 -24.39 3.64 -27.43
C ASP A 423 -23.91 2.71 -26.30
N ALA A 424 -24.14 1.41 -26.43
CA ALA A 424 -23.76 0.44 -25.40
C ALA A 424 -22.25 0.38 -25.13
N SER A 425 -21.38 0.77 -26.07
CA SER A 425 -19.93 0.68 -25.91
C SER A 425 -19.16 1.92 -26.35
N HIS A 426 -19.83 2.93 -26.92
CA HIS A 426 -19.20 4.14 -27.42
C HIS A 426 -19.74 5.40 -26.76
N VAL A 427 -18.85 6.37 -26.56
CA VAL A 427 -19.19 7.75 -26.19
C VAL A 427 -18.68 8.67 -27.28
N THR A 428 -19.54 9.54 -27.80
CA THR A 428 -19.18 10.59 -28.75
C THR A 428 -19.14 11.93 -28.04
N VAL A 429 -18.01 12.62 -28.09
CA VAL A 429 -17.81 13.97 -27.53
C VAL A 429 -17.61 15.00 -28.64
N SER A 430 -18.07 16.23 -28.41
CA SER A 430 -17.80 17.35 -29.31
C SER A 430 -16.46 18.01 -28.99
N TYR A 431 -15.60 18.22 -29.99
CA TYR A 431 -14.43 19.08 -29.88
C TYR A 431 -14.59 20.40 -30.62
N ALA A 432 -15.83 20.84 -30.90
CA ALA A 432 -16.09 22.12 -31.56
C ALA A 432 -15.42 23.32 -30.86
N GLY A 433 -15.15 23.22 -29.55
CA GLY A 433 -14.37 24.22 -28.80
C GLY A 433 -12.92 24.41 -29.29
N CYS A 434 -12.35 23.45 -30.03
CA CYS A 434 -11.05 23.62 -30.69
C CYS A 434 -11.08 24.55 -31.91
N GLY A 435 -12.27 24.94 -32.38
CA GLY A 435 -12.44 25.64 -33.66
C GLY A 435 -12.00 24.73 -34.81
N SER A 436 -11.24 25.27 -35.76
CA SER A 436 -10.72 24.51 -36.90
C SER A 436 -9.50 23.64 -36.60
N ARG A 437 -9.13 23.47 -35.32
CA ARG A 437 -7.95 22.68 -34.92
C ARG A 437 -8.35 21.25 -34.62
N HIS A 438 -7.55 20.31 -35.11
CA HIS A 438 -7.66 18.90 -34.75
C HIS A 438 -7.25 18.67 -33.28
N PRO A 439 -8.00 17.89 -32.49
CA PRO A 439 -7.62 17.57 -31.12
C PRO A 439 -6.42 16.61 -31.12
N VAL A 440 -5.46 16.84 -30.23
CA VAL A 440 -4.25 16.01 -30.09
C VAL A 440 -4.22 15.21 -28.79
N GLY A 441 -5.16 15.50 -27.88
CA GLY A 441 -5.30 14.77 -26.62
C GLY A 441 -6.72 14.85 -26.09
N LEU A 442 -7.06 13.89 -25.24
CA LEU A 442 -8.33 13.76 -24.56
C LEU A 442 -8.06 13.38 -23.10
N ARG A 443 -8.82 13.96 -22.17
CA ARG A 443 -8.86 13.50 -20.79
C ARG A 443 -10.28 13.40 -20.27
N TYR A 444 -10.47 12.55 -19.28
CA TYR A 444 -11.75 12.31 -18.61
C TYR A 444 -11.58 12.43 -17.09
N ALA A 445 -12.57 13.04 -16.44
CA ALA A 445 -12.69 13.19 -14.99
C ALA A 445 -11.45 13.84 -14.32
N TRP A 446 -10.87 14.85 -14.97
CA TRP A 446 -9.59 15.44 -14.59
C TRP A 446 -9.67 16.66 -13.64
N ARG A 447 -10.72 16.74 -12.82
CA ARG A 447 -10.88 17.78 -11.79
C ARG A 447 -10.71 17.20 -10.39
N THR A 448 -10.40 18.06 -9.42
CA THR A 448 -10.35 17.70 -7.99
C THR A 448 -11.62 17.00 -7.57
N SER A 449 -12.79 17.48 -7.99
CA SER A 449 -14.04 16.73 -7.90
C SER A 449 -14.70 16.72 -9.28
N PRO A 450 -14.65 15.61 -10.03
CA PRO A 450 -15.09 15.58 -11.42
C PRO A 450 -16.61 15.51 -11.59
N CYS A 451 -17.35 15.19 -10.53
CA CYS A 451 -18.78 15.00 -10.56
C CYS A 451 -19.37 15.03 -9.14
N ASP A 452 -20.70 15.17 -9.04
CA ASP A 452 -21.43 14.92 -7.80
C ASP A 452 -21.44 13.43 -7.43
N LEU A 453 -21.86 13.14 -6.20
CA LEU A 453 -21.93 11.77 -5.65
C LEU A 453 -22.60 10.79 -6.62
N LYS A 454 -21.81 9.84 -7.13
CA LYS A 454 -22.21 8.81 -8.09
C LYS A 454 -22.79 9.32 -9.41
N GLN A 455 -22.46 10.54 -9.81
CA GLN A 455 -22.95 11.21 -11.03
C GLN A 455 -21.84 11.52 -12.04
N CYS A 456 -20.74 10.77 -12.01
CA CYS A 456 -19.72 10.85 -13.06
C CYS A 456 -20.28 10.41 -14.43
N ALA A 457 -19.62 10.78 -15.52
CA ALA A 457 -20.25 10.62 -16.83
C ALA A 457 -20.41 9.14 -17.24
N VAL A 458 -19.38 8.32 -17.02
CA VAL A 458 -19.31 6.95 -17.55
C VAL A 458 -19.28 5.92 -16.42
N TYR A 459 -20.23 5.00 -16.44
CA TYR A 459 -20.34 3.83 -15.57
C TYR A 459 -20.51 2.56 -16.39
N ALA A 460 -20.13 1.43 -15.82
CA ALA A 460 -20.58 0.12 -16.29
C ALA A 460 -22.05 -0.07 -15.90
N ALA A 461 -22.92 -0.36 -16.86
CA ALA A 461 -24.35 -0.53 -16.61
C ALA A 461 -24.67 -1.75 -15.74
N ASP A 462 -23.86 -2.80 -15.85
CA ASP A 462 -24.09 -4.07 -15.14
C ASP A 462 -23.56 -4.06 -13.70
N SER A 463 -22.37 -3.50 -13.49
CA SER A 463 -21.69 -3.51 -12.18
C SER A 463 -21.82 -2.21 -11.39
N ASP A 464 -22.36 -1.14 -11.99
CA ASP A 464 -22.44 0.21 -11.40
C ASP A 464 -21.06 0.78 -11.00
N LEU A 465 -19.99 0.30 -11.64
CA LEU A 465 -18.63 0.76 -11.39
C LEU A 465 -18.28 1.96 -12.27
N PRO A 466 -17.75 3.07 -11.69
CA PRO A 466 -17.35 4.24 -12.45
C PRO A 466 -16.10 3.97 -13.27
N ALA A 467 -16.06 4.49 -14.50
CA ALA A 467 -14.83 4.58 -15.27
C ALA A 467 -13.79 5.42 -14.49
N PRO A 468 -12.52 4.99 -14.35
CA PRO A 468 -11.46 5.79 -13.72
C PRO A 468 -11.06 6.99 -14.59
N PRO A 469 -10.36 8.00 -14.04
CA PRO A 469 -9.87 9.13 -14.83
C PRO A 469 -8.74 8.66 -15.75
N TYR A 470 -8.65 9.27 -16.92
CA TYR A 470 -7.58 8.97 -17.88
C TYR A 470 -7.19 10.18 -18.71
N VAL A 471 -5.99 10.11 -19.27
CA VAL A 471 -5.49 11.09 -20.24
C VAL A 471 -4.74 10.38 -21.37
N THR A 472 -5.03 10.77 -22.60
CA THR A 472 -4.21 10.45 -23.78
C THR A 472 -3.73 11.74 -24.44
N LYS A 473 -2.47 11.72 -24.89
CA LYS A 473 -1.84 12.82 -25.65
C LYS A 473 -1.50 12.40 -27.08
N SER A 474 -2.13 11.31 -27.54
CA SER A 474 -2.05 10.78 -28.88
C SER A 474 -3.44 10.32 -29.29
N LEU A 475 -4.07 11.08 -30.19
CA LEU A 475 -5.36 10.79 -30.81
C LEU A 475 -5.18 10.46 -32.28
#